data_AF-A0A7X7I9R2-F1
#
_entry.id   AF-A0A7X7I9R2-F1
#
_cell.length_a   1.000
_cell.length_b   1.000
_cell.length_c   1.000
_cell.angle_alpha   90.00
_cell.angle_beta   90.00
_cell.angle_gamma   90.00
#
_symmetry.space_group_name_H-M   'P 1'
#
loop_
_entity.id
_entity.type
_entity.pdbx_description
1 polymer ?
#
loop_
_entity_poly.entity_id
_entity_poly.type
_entity_poly.pdbx_seq_one_letter_code
_entity_poly.pdbx_strand_id
1 'polypeptide(L)'
;FLSLSMKEAAAEVMRENEEFAAKLGINKAARTTAIKPEGTASLVLGTSSGVHAWYAQYYWRRISVGKDEPIYAYLRDNHPELLEDDYFKPTTMAKIKVPMKAPEGAMLRYESALDTLERVKRMNLEWIQPGHREGANFNNTSCTISVRPEEWKEVGEWMWNNRDSYTGIAVLPYDGGTYTQSPFEECTKEEYDEAVKHLTGIDLTAVYESDDNTNMQGEVACGGGACEIK
;
A
#
# COMPACT_ATOMS: atom_id res chain seq x y z
N PHE A 1 12.78 -14.81 3.09
CA PHE A 1 12.01 -14.89 1.82
C PHE A 1 11.37 -16.26 1.71
N LEU A 2 10.19 -16.34 1.08
CA LEU A 2 9.52 -17.62 0.83
C LEU A 2 10.41 -18.53 -0.02
N SER A 3 10.24 -19.85 0.11
CA SER A 3 10.92 -20.87 -0.71
C SER A 3 10.39 -20.97 -2.14
N LEU A 4 9.66 -19.96 -2.61
CA LEU A 4 9.00 -19.91 -3.92
C LEU A 4 9.83 -19.05 -4.90
N SER A 5 9.83 -19.43 -6.17
CA SER A 5 10.60 -18.76 -7.22
C SER A 5 9.77 -17.71 -7.94
N MET A 6 10.15 -16.43 -7.81
CA MET A 6 9.51 -15.34 -8.55
C MET A 6 9.70 -15.47 -10.07
N LYS A 7 10.83 -16.04 -10.50
CA LYS A 7 11.11 -16.27 -11.93
C LYS A 7 10.15 -17.28 -12.53
N GLU A 8 9.87 -18.37 -11.81
CA GLU A 8 8.91 -19.38 -12.24
C GLU A 8 7.49 -18.80 -12.26
N ALA A 9 7.13 -18.03 -11.23
CA ALA A 9 5.83 -17.35 -11.20
C ALA A 9 5.66 -16.38 -12.37
N ALA A 10 6.68 -15.59 -12.71
CA ALA A 10 6.63 -14.66 -13.85
C ALA A 10 6.55 -15.41 -15.19
N ALA A 11 7.27 -16.53 -15.33
CA ALA A 11 7.18 -17.39 -16.50
C ALA A 11 5.77 -17.97 -16.68
N GLU A 12 5.13 -18.36 -15.58
CA GLU A 12 3.75 -18.86 -15.60
C GLU A 12 2.75 -17.78 -16.02
N VAL A 13 2.90 -16.54 -15.51
CA VAL A 13 2.10 -15.39 -15.96
C VAL A 13 2.26 -15.16 -17.47
N MET A 14 3.48 -15.28 -18.00
CA MET A 14 3.76 -15.11 -19.43
C MET A 14 3.13 -16.22 -20.27
N ARG A 15 3.16 -17.47 -19.78
CA ARG A 15 2.53 -18.63 -20.42
C ARG A 15 1.02 -18.47 -20.49
N GLU A 16 0.38 -18.11 -19.38
CA GLU A 16 -1.07 -17.88 -19.29
C GLU A 16 -1.50 -16.69 -20.17
N ASN A 17 -0.73 -15.59 -20.18
CA ASN A 17 -1.00 -14.46 -21.07
C ASN A 17 -0.99 -14.87 -22.55
N GLU A 18 -0.02 -15.69 -22.95
CA GLU A 18 0.07 -16.20 -24.32
C GLU A 18 -1.10 -17.10 -24.68
N GLU A 19 -1.46 -18.03 -23.80
CA GLU A 19 -2.57 -18.95 -23.99
C GLU A 19 -3.91 -18.20 -24.16
N PHE A 20 -4.19 -17.24 -23.28
CA PHE A 20 -5.42 -16.45 -23.36
C PHE A 20 -5.44 -15.47 -24.53
N ALA A 21 -4.31 -14.83 -24.86
CA ALA A 21 -4.23 -13.95 -26.03
C ALA A 21 -4.55 -14.70 -27.32
N ALA A 22 -4.06 -15.95 -27.46
CA ALA A 22 -4.39 -16.82 -28.59
C ALA A 22 -5.88 -17.18 -28.65
N LYS A 23 -6.49 -17.55 -27.51
CA LYS A 23 -7.93 -17.84 -27.41
C LYS A 23 -8.80 -16.64 -27.78
N LEU A 24 -8.36 -15.43 -27.41
CA LEU A 24 -9.07 -14.18 -27.70
C LEU A 24 -8.77 -13.60 -29.10
N GLY A 25 -7.78 -14.14 -29.81
CA GLY A 25 -7.36 -13.62 -31.13
C GLY A 25 -6.72 -12.23 -31.07
N ILE A 26 -6.06 -11.88 -29.96
CA ILE A 26 -5.37 -10.59 -29.77
C ILE A 26 -3.86 -10.76 -29.63
N ASN A 27 -3.12 -9.66 -29.71
CA ASN A 27 -1.68 -9.66 -29.44
C ASN A 27 -1.39 -10.01 -27.98
N LYS A 28 -0.30 -10.75 -27.76
CA LYS A 28 0.22 -11.03 -26.42
C LYS A 28 0.66 -9.71 -25.75
N ALA A 29 0.52 -9.60 -24.43
CA ALA A 29 0.86 -8.37 -23.73
C ALA A 29 2.38 -8.19 -23.63
N ALA A 30 2.93 -7.07 -24.10
CA ALA A 30 4.38 -6.83 -24.10
C ALA A 30 5.04 -6.93 -22.71
N ARG A 31 4.26 -6.65 -21.66
CA ARG A 31 4.67 -6.71 -20.24
C ARG A 31 3.51 -7.25 -19.42
N THR A 32 3.79 -8.17 -18.50
CA THR A 32 2.73 -8.87 -17.75
C THR A 32 2.88 -8.77 -16.23
N THR A 33 4.03 -8.34 -15.72
CA THR A 33 4.30 -8.22 -14.28
C THR A 33 4.55 -6.78 -13.89
N ALA A 34 4.18 -6.43 -12.65
CA ALA A 34 4.45 -5.15 -12.00
C ALA A 34 4.40 -5.35 -10.48
N ILE A 35 5.00 -4.45 -9.70
CA ILE A 35 4.73 -4.35 -8.26
C ILE A 35 4.27 -2.93 -7.95
N LYS A 36 3.07 -2.84 -7.39
CA LYS A 36 2.48 -1.61 -6.88
C LYS A 36 2.44 -1.72 -5.35
N PRO A 37 2.83 -0.68 -4.62
CA PRO A 37 2.51 -0.59 -3.20
C PRO A 37 0.99 -0.37 -3.11
N GLU A 38 0.25 -1.43 -2.79
CA GLU A 38 -1.17 -1.31 -2.54
C GLU A 38 -1.39 -1.10 -1.04
N GLY A 39 -1.87 0.08 -0.64
CA GLY A 39 -2.17 0.41 0.75
C GLY A 39 -3.53 -0.13 1.24
N THR A 40 -4.48 -0.38 0.34
CA THR A 40 -5.84 -0.85 0.67
C THR A 40 -5.93 -2.37 0.57
N ALA A 41 -5.56 -2.97 -0.57
CA ALA A 41 -5.58 -4.43 -0.71
C ALA A 41 -4.67 -5.14 0.28
N SER A 42 -3.50 -4.55 0.63
CA SER A 42 -2.61 -5.15 1.63
C SER A 42 -3.24 -5.16 3.02
N LEU A 43 -4.10 -4.19 3.35
CA LEU A 43 -4.85 -4.21 4.61
C LEU A 43 -5.84 -5.37 4.65
N VAL A 44 -6.62 -5.52 3.58
CA VAL A 44 -7.64 -6.58 3.49
C VAL A 44 -7.00 -7.97 3.63
N LEU A 45 -5.81 -8.15 3.06
CA LEU A 45 -5.07 -9.41 3.11
C LEU A 45 -4.13 -9.54 4.32
N GLY A 46 -4.02 -8.51 5.17
CA GLY A 46 -3.11 -8.52 6.31
C GLY A 46 -1.62 -8.64 5.94
N THR A 47 -1.20 -8.05 4.81
CA THR A 47 0.17 -8.10 4.28
C THR A 47 0.84 -6.71 4.29
N SER A 48 2.16 -6.70 4.10
CA SER A 48 2.88 -5.44 3.84
C SER A 48 2.58 -4.91 2.42
N SER A 49 2.80 -3.61 2.21
CA SER A 49 2.43 -2.94 0.97
C SER A 49 3.53 -3.06 -0.09
N GLY A 50 3.31 -3.93 -1.07
CA GLY A 50 4.25 -4.17 -2.18
C GLY A 50 5.59 -4.69 -1.67
N VAL A 51 6.66 -3.93 -1.87
CA VAL A 51 8.02 -4.27 -1.41
C VAL A 51 8.44 -3.59 -0.11
N HIS A 52 7.56 -2.80 0.51
CA HIS A 52 7.88 -2.11 1.75
C HIS A 52 7.79 -3.06 2.94
N ALA A 53 8.63 -2.81 3.95
CA ALA A 53 8.51 -3.41 5.26
C ALA A 53 7.28 -2.89 6.02
N TRP A 54 6.95 -3.58 7.12
CA TRP A 54 5.94 -3.13 8.06
C TRP A 54 6.40 -1.88 8.79
N TYR A 55 5.45 -1.05 9.21
CA TYR A 55 5.76 0.22 9.87
C TYR A 55 6.50 0.01 11.19
N ALA A 56 5.99 -0.85 12.07
CA ALA A 56 6.64 -1.24 13.31
C ALA A 56 6.07 -2.59 13.78
N GLN A 57 6.60 -3.14 14.87
CA GLN A 57 6.08 -4.39 15.44
C GLN A 57 4.64 -4.20 15.98
N TYR A 58 4.39 -3.07 16.63
CA TYR A 58 3.09 -2.62 17.11
C TYR A 58 2.92 -1.15 16.76
N TYR A 59 1.78 -0.78 16.18
CA TYR A 59 1.52 0.59 15.80
C TYR A 59 0.02 0.86 15.66
N TRP A 60 -0.37 2.10 15.84
CA TRP A 60 -1.69 2.62 15.50
C TRP A 60 -1.75 2.95 14.02
N ARG A 61 -2.86 2.58 13.37
CA ARG A 61 -3.22 3.08 12.05
C ARG A 61 -4.46 3.96 12.16
N ARG A 62 -4.37 5.19 11.66
CA ARG A 62 -5.48 6.15 11.64
C ARG A 62 -6.07 6.27 10.24
N ILE A 63 -7.39 6.21 10.17
CA ILE A 63 -8.18 6.41 8.94
C ILE A 63 -9.03 7.65 9.15
N SER A 64 -8.99 8.61 8.23
CA SER A 64 -9.87 9.78 8.33
C SER A 64 -11.29 9.40 7.95
N VAL A 65 -12.27 9.88 8.70
CA VAL A 65 -13.70 9.64 8.47
C VAL A 65 -14.48 10.93 8.73
N GLY A 66 -15.45 11.23 7.87
CA GLY A 66 -16.43 12.29 8.11
C GLY A 66 -17.37 11.92 9.25
N LYS A 67 -17.73 12.88 10.11
CA LYS A 67 -18.69 12.63 11.20
C LYS A 67 -20.13 12.42 10.71
N ASP A 68 -20.38 12.74 9.45
CA ASP A 68 -21.59 12.49 8.68
C ASP A 68 -21.61 11.10 8.03
N GLU A 69 -20.48 10.38 8.01
CA GLU A 69 -20.43 9.03 7.45
C GLU A 69 -21.10 8.01 8.40
N PRO A 70 -21.86 7.04 7.87
CA PRO A 70 -22.57 6.03 8.66
C PRO A 70 -21.67 5.22 9.59
N ILE A 71 -20.47 4.90 9.12
CA ILE A 71 -19.49 4.15 9.91
C ILE A 71 -19.05 4.93 11.14
N TYR A 72 -18.96 6.27 11.08
CA TYR A 72 -18.67 7.08 12.25
C TYR A 72 -19.79 7.01 13.27
N ALA A 73 -21.05 7.16 12.84
CA ALA A 73 -22.20 7.07 13.75
C ALA A 73 -22.26 5.70 14.45
N TYR A 74 -22.09 4.62 13.69
CA TYR A 74 -22.04 3.27 14.23
C TYR A 74 -20.92 3.10 15.26
N LEU A 75 -19.69 3.52 14.92
CA LEU A 75 -18.55 3.41 15.82
C LEU A 75 -18.70 4.32 17.04
N ARG A 76 -19.27 5.52 16.92
CA ARG A 76 -19.51 6.42 18.06
C ARG A 76 -20.43 5.77 19.09
N ASP A 77 -21.46 5.07 18.62
CA ASP A 77 -22.50 4.52 19.51
C ASP A 77 -22.09 3.17 20.11
N ASN A 78 -21.23 2.40 19.45
CA ASN A 78 -20.86 1.04 19.86
C ASN A 78 -19.38 0.88 20.27
N HIS A 79 -18.47 1.64 19.66
CA HIS A 79 -17.02 1.55 19.80
C HIS A 79 -16.33 2.93 19.85
N PRO A 80 -16.76 3.87 20.73
CA PRO A 80 -16.22 5.22 20.77
C PRO A 80 -14.72 5.27 21.06
N GLU A 81 -14.17 4.23 21.69
CA GLU A 81 -12.73 4.07 21.95
C GLU A 81 -11.87 3.94 20.69
N LEU A 82 -12.47 3.59 19.55
CA LEU A 82 -11.79 3.56 18.25
C LEU A 82 -11.77 4.92 17.55
N LEU A 83 -12.40 5.94 18.14
CA LEU A 83 -12.54 7.26 17.52
C LEU A 83 -11.71 8.31 18.25
N GLU A 84 -11.01 9.11 17.47
CA GLU A 84 -10.37 10.36 17.91
C GLU A 84 -10.93 11.51 17.07
N ASP A 85 -11.13 12.70 17.66
CA ASP A 85 -11.47 13.87 16.85
C ASP A 85 -10.30 14.26 15.95
N ASP A 86 -10.59 14.69 14.73
CA ASP A 86 -9.55 15.23 13.85
C ASP A 86 -8.97 16.51 14.48
N TYR A 87 -7.65 16.61 14.53
CA TYR A 87 -6.97 17.72 15.19
C TYR A 87 -7.27 19.07 14.52
N PHE A 88 -7.42 19.11 13.20
CA PHE A 88 -7.64 20.35 12.44
C PHE A 88 -9.12 20.65 12.22
N LYS A 89 -9.96 19.62 12.10
CA LYS A 89 -11.40 19.72 11.82
C LYS A 89 -12.23 18.89 12.80
N PRO A 90 -12.13 19.11 14.11
CA PRO A 90 -12.74 18.25 15.13
C PRO A 90 -14.27 18.26 15.07
N THR A 91 -14.89 19.29 14.49
CA THR A 91 -16.36 19.38 14.40
C THR A 91 -16.94 18.58 13.26
N THR A 92 -16.19 18.33 12.18
CA THR A 92 -16.70 17.66 10.97
C THR A 92 -16.00 16.35 10.65
N MET A 93 -14.80 16.14 11.16
CA MET A 93 -13.97 14.96 10.88
C MET A 93 -13.55 14.27 12.17
N ALA A 94 -13.31 12.97 12.05
CA ALA A 94 -12.70 12.13 13.07
C ALA A 94 -11.64 11.21 12.45
N LYS A 95 -10.88 10.52 13.30
CA LYS A 95 -9.97 9.44 12.95
C LYS A 95 -10.47 8.14 13.57
N ILE A 96 -10.60 7.10 12.75
CA ILE A 96 -10.71 5.73 13.24
C ILE A 96 -9.29 5.24 13.53
N LYS A 97 -9.00 4.94 14.79
CA LYS A 97 -7.68 4.50 15.28
C LYS A 97 -7.72 3.01 15.58
N VAL A 98 -6.98 2.24 14.79
CA VAL A 98 -6.95 0.78 14.86
C VAL A 98 -5.56 0.30 15.27
N PRO A 99 -5.43 -0.55 16.31
CA PRO A 99 -4.15 -1.17 16.66
C PRO A 99 -3.76 -2.22 15.60
N MET A 100 -2.51 -2.18 15.16
CA MET A 100 -1.92 -3.10 14.19
C MET A 100 -0.72 -3.82 14.79
N LYS A 101 -0.54 -5.09 14.42
CA LYS A 101 0.62 -5.90 14.77
C LYS A 101 1.24 -6.51 13.52
N ALA A 102 2.53 -6.28 13.32
CA ALA A 102 3.27 -6.97 12.27
C ALA A 102 3.43 -8.47 12.59
N PRO A 103 3.41 -9.36 11.57
CA PRO A 103 3.67 -10.79 11.77
C PRO A 103 5.00 -11.05 12.48
N GLU A 104 5.10 -12.18 13.18
CA GLU A 104 6.36 -12.59 13.80
C GLU A 104 7.46 -12.76 12.75
N GLY A 105 8.63 -12.19 13.01
CA GLY A 105 9.76 -12.21 12.07
C GLY A 105 9.58 -11.30 10.84
N ALA A 106 8.58 -10.41 10.84
CA ALA A 106 8.40 -9.44 9.77
C ALA A 106 9.57 -8.46 9.66
N MET A 107 9.87 -8.04 8.43
CA MET A 107 10.75 -6.90 8.19
C MET A 107 10.04 -5.63 8.62
N LEU A 108 10.74 -4.78 9.36
CA LEU A 108 10.27 -3.49 9.85
C LEU A 108 11.00 -2.35 9.16
N ARG A 109 10.39 -1.17 9.09
CA ARG A 109 10.91 0.03 8.41
C ARG A 109 12.26 0.55 8.92
N TYR A 110 12.78 -0.03 10.01
CA TYR A 110 14.07 0.34 10.58
C TYR A 110 15.27 -0.24 9.81
N GLU A 111 15.02 -1.08 8.80
CA GLU A 111 16.04 -1.51 7.86
C GLU A 111 16.75 -0.33 7.18
N SER A 112 17.95 -0.58 6.66
CA SER A 112 18.68 0.44 5.93
C SER A 112 18.01 0.75 4.58
N ALA A 113 18.24 1.95 4.05
CA ALA A 113 17.81 2.28 2.70
C ALA A 113 18.40 1.30 1.67
N LEU A 114 19.65 0.84 1.88
CA LEU A 114 20.33 -0.13 1.04
C LEU A 114 19.67 -1.51 1.04
N ASP A 115 19.21 -2.00 2.19
CA ASP A 115 18.47 -3.28 2.27
C ASP A 115 17.19 -3.23 1.44
N THR A 116 16.47 -2.11 1.51
CA THR A 116 15.27 -1.90 0.69
C THR A 116 15.63 -1.84 -0.79
N LEU A 117 16.71 -1.16 -1.17
CA LEU A 117 17.19 -1.06 -2.55
C LEU A 117 17.60 -2.43 -3.12
N GLU A 118 18.33 -3.24 -2.36
CA GLU A 118 18.69 -4.61 -2.77
C GLU A 118 17.45 -5.49 -2.95
N ARG A 119 16.44 -5.33 -2.07
CA ARG A 119 15.15 -5.99 -2.26
C ARG A 119 14.46 -5.53 -3.54
N VAL A 120 14.43 -4.23 -3.83
CA VAL A 120 13.84 -3.68 -5.06
C VAL A 120 14.54 -4.21 -6.32
N LYS A 121 15.88 -4.22 -6.30
CA LYS A 121 16.71 -4.79 -7.37
C LYS A 121 16.37 -6.26 -7.60
N ARG A 122 16.33 -7.06 -6.54
CA ARG A 122 15.95 -8.47 -6.64
C ARG A 122 14.57 -8.63 -7.27
N MET A 123 13.58 -7.85 -6.84
CA MET A 123 12.23 -7.89 -7.42
C MET A 123 12.23 -7.49 -8.89
N ASN A 124 13.03 -6.49 -9.28
CA ASN A 124 13.15 -6.11 -10.67
C ASN A 124 13.75 -7.26 -11.52
N LEU A 125 14.86 -7.84 -11.08
CA LEU A 125 15.57 -8.90 -11.79
C LEU A 125 14.80 -10.23 -11.83
N GLU A 126 14.07 -10.57 -10.77
CA GLU A 126 13.44 -11.88 -10.62
C GLU A 126 11.94 -11.90 -10.96
N TRP A 127 11.26 -10.75 -10.99
CA TRP A 127 9.81 -10.67 -11.26
C TRP A 127 9.48 -9.74 -12.44
N ILE A 128 10.08 -8.55 -12.52
CA ILE A 128 9.76 -7.58 -13.57
C ILE A 128 10.40 -7.96 -14.91
N GLN A 129 11.70 -8.23 -14.94
CA GLN A 129 12.42 -8.56 -16.16
C GLN A 129 11.91 -9.85 -16.82
N PRO A 130 11.65 -10.96 -16.08
CA PRO A 130 11.11 -12.17 -16.71
C PRO A 130 9.69 -12.01 -17.26
N GLY A 131 8.92 -11.04 -16.76
CA GLY A 131 7.59 -10.71 -17.27
C GLY A 131 7.57 -9.70 -18.43
N HIS A 132 8.72 -9.40 -19.03
CA HIS A 132 8.86 -8.49 -20.16
C HIS A 132 9.19 -9.28 -21.45
N ARG A 133 8.41 -9.06 -22.51
CA ARG A 133 8.61 -9.70 -23.83
C ARG A 133 9.39 -8.82 -24.78
N GLU A 134 8.96 -7.57 -24.93
CA GLU A 134 9.49 -6.64 -25.93
C GLU A 134 9.22 -5.19 -25.55
N GLY A 135 9.96 -4.29 -26.21
CA GLY A 135 9.91 -2.84 -25.96
C GLY A 135 11.14 -2.33 -25.21
N ALA A 136 11.27 -1.00 -25.17
CA ALA A 136 12.39 -0.34 -24.49
C ALA A 136 12.15 -0.13 -22.99
N ASN A 137 10.90 -0.24 -22.55
CA ASN A 137 10.49 0.10 -21.18
C ASN A 137 10.03 -1.16 -20.47
N PHE A 138 10.56 -1.41 -19.27
CA PHE A 138 10.00 -2.37 -18.33
C PHE A 138 8.78 -1.78 -17.61
N ASN A 139 7.97 -2.64 -16.98
CA ASN A 139 7.13 -2.19 -15.87
C ASN A 139 8.03 -1.91 -14.64
N ASN A 140 7.45 -1.48 -13.52
CA ASN A 140 8.25 -1.07 -12.37
C ASN A 140 7.97 -1.90 -11.11
N THR A 141 8.96 -1.92 -10.23
CA THR A 141 8.78 -2.19 -8.80
C THR A 141 8.60 -0.83 -8.12
N SER A 142 7.36 -0.36 -8.01
CA SER A 142 7.09 0.94 -7.41
C SER A 142 7.39 0.90 -5.91
N CYS A 143 8.25 1.80 -5.47
CA CYS A 143 8.66 1.91 -4.08
C CYS A 143 9.09 3.33 -3.73
N THR A 144 8.95 3.65 -2.45
CA THR A 144 9.50 4.84 -1.83
C THR A 144 10.62 4.41 -0.87
N ILE A 145 11.82 4.93 -1.09
CA ILE A 145 12.98 4.68 -0.25
C ILE A 145 13.15 5.87 0.69
N SER A 146 12.98 5.62 1.99
CA SER A 146 13.25 6.62 3.02
C SER A 146 14.74 6.58 3.39
N VAL A 147 15.43 7.71 3.27
CA VAL A 147 16.90 7.80 3.42
C VAL A 147 17.25 8.69 4.61
N ARG A 148 18.03 8.15 5.55
CA ARG A 148 18.52 8.91 6.71
C ARG A 148 19.64 9.88 6.30
N PRO A 149 19.90 10.96 7.07
CA PRO A 149 20.93 11.93 6.76
C PRO A 149 22.32 11.33 6.43
N GLU A 150 22.70 10.27 7.13
CA GLU A 150 23.96 9.55 7.00
C GLU A 150 24.02 8.58 5.80
N GLU A 151 22.87 8.17 5.24
CA GLU A 151 22.80 7.15 4.18
C GLU A 151 22.85 7.73 2.75
N TRP A 152 22.66 9.04 2.59
CA TRP A 152 22.48 9.68 1.27
C TRP A 152 23.61 9.40 0.28
N LYS A 153 24.86 9.42 0.75
CA LYS A 153 26.02 9.18 -0.13
C LYS A 153 26.00 7.76 -0.67
N GLU A 154 25.82 6.78 0.20
CA GLU A 154 25.85 5.36 -0.15
C GLU A 154 24.66 4.98 -1.03
N VAL A 155 23.47 5.53 -0.77
CA VAL A 155 22.29 5.36 -1.62
C VAL A 155 22.55 5.91 -3.03
N GLY A 156 23.15 7.10 -3.15
CA GLY A 156 23.47 7.69 -4.45
C GLY A 156 24.47 6.84 -5.26
N GLU A 157 25.53 6.36 -4.61
CA GLU A 157 26.51 5.46 -5.23
C GLU A 157 25.87 4.13 -5.65
N TRP A 158 25.02 3.56 -4.79
CA TRP A 158 24.27 2.35 -5.10
C TRP A 158 23.38 2.55 -6.32
N MET A 159 22.61 3.62 -6.38
CA MET A 159 21.71 3.92 -7.50
C MET A 159 22.48 4.04 -8.81
N TRP A 160 23.61 4.76 -8.81
CA TRP A 160 24.46 4.89 -9.99
C TRP A 160 25.00 3.54 -10.49
N ASN A 161 25.52 2.73 -9.57
CA ASN A 161 26.12 1.43 -9.88
C ASN A 161 25.08 0.39 -10.31
N ASN A 162 23.83 0.54 -9.88
CA ASN A 162 22.74 -0.42 -10.11
C ASN A 162 21.66 0.10 -11.07
N ARG A 163 21.89 1.21 -11.78
CA ARG A 163 20.90 1.88 -12.66
C ARG A 163 20.25 0.98 -13.73
N ASP A 164 20.91 -0.11 -14.12
CA ASP A 164 20.40 -1.08 -15.10
C ASP A 164 19.58 -2.22 -14.46
N SER A 165 19.37 -2.17 -13.15
CA SER A 165 18.71 -3.21 -12.35
C SER A 165 17.46 -2.75 -11.60
N TYR A 166 17.00 -1.53 -11.88
CA TYR A 166 15.71 -0.99 -11.45
C TYR A 166 15.18 -0.03 -12.52
N THR A 167 13.90 0.32 -12.47
CA THR A 167 13.28 1.20 -13.50
C THR A 167 13.00 2.60 -12.95
N GLY A 168 12.21 2.71 -11.88
CA GLY A 168 11.92 4.00 -11.25
C GLY A 168 11.81 3.87 -9.73
N ILE A 169 12.49 4.76 -9.00
CA ILE A 169 12.50 4.76 -7.54
C ILE A 169 12.20 6.18 -7.07
N ALA A 170 11.29 6.32 -6.10
CA ALA A 170 11.09 7.57 -5.38
C ALA A 170 11.93 7.58 -4.11
N VAL A 171 12.70 8.63 -3.88
CA VAL A 171 13.56 8.77 -2.69
C VAL A 171 13.08 9.96 -1.86
N LEU A 172 12.85 9.73 -0.57
CA LEU A 172 12.40 10.75 0.38
C LEU A 172 13.31 10.73 1.63
N PRO A 173 13.49 11.87 2.32
CA PRO A 173 14.11 11.86 3.64
C PRO A 173 13.38 10.92 4.60
N TYR A 174 14.11 10.22 5.46
CA TYR A 174 13.57 9.55 6.65
C TYR A 174 13.25 10.61 7.71
N ASP A 175 12.42 11.59 7.40
CA ASP A 175 11.78 12.41 8.42
C ASP A 175 10.34 11.92 8.53
N GLY A 176 9.93 11.59 9.76
CA GLY A 176 8.60 11.06 10.07
C GLY A 176 7.53 12.15 10.16
N GLY A 177 7.86 13.38 9.75
CA GLY A 177 7.10 14.58 10.07
C GLY A 177 6.98 14.83 11.58
N THR A 178 6.29 15.92 11.91
CA THR A 178 5.88 16.28 13.28
C THR A 178 4.35 16.33 13.39
N TYR A 179 3.67 15.50 12.59
CA TYR A 179 2.21 15.52 12.52
C TYR A 179 1.62 15.03 13.83
N THR A 180 0.78 15.88 14.43
CA THR A 180 0.07 15.58 15.68
C THR A 180 -0.77 14.31 15.59
N GLN A 181 -1.36 14.03 14.43
CA GLN A 181 -2.12 12.80 14.15
C GLN A 181 -1.55 12.12 12.92
N SER A 182 -0.40 11.47 13.10
CA SER A 182 0.23 10.70 12.03
C SER A 182 -0.66 9.50 11.63
N PRO A 183 -0.75 9.16 10.31
CA PRO A 183 -1.51 7.99 9.85
C PRO A 183 -1.01 6.67 10.45
N PHE A 184 0.28 6.63 10.78
CA PHE A 184 0.94 5.53 11.46
C PHE A 184 1.71 6.09 12.65
N GLU A 185 1.56 5.46 13.81
CA GLU A 185 2.22 5.87 15.06
C GLU A 185 2.61 4.62 15.84
N GLU A 186 3.88 4.50 16.23
CA GLU A 186 4.33 3.35 17.02
C GLU A 186 3.62 3.32 18.37
N CYS A 187 3.37 2.11 18.87
CA CYS A 187 2.82 1.90 20.20
C CYS A 187 3.55 0.78 20.93
N THR A 188 3.41 0.77 22.26
CA THR A 188 3.95 -0.32 23.06
C THR A 188 3.13 -1.59 22.90
N LYS A 189 3.70 -2.72 23.30
CA LYS A 189 2.96 -3.98 23.31
C LYS A 189 1.77 -3.89 24.26
N GLU A 190 1.92 -3.23 25.40
CA GLU A 190 0.88 -3.06 26.41
C GLU A 190 -0.28 -2.23 25.86
N GLU A 191 0.01 -1.14 25.14
CA GLU A 191 -0.99 -0.33 24.46
C GLU A 191 -1.75 -1.15 23.41
N TYR A 192 -1.04 -1.91 22.58
CA TYR A 192 -1.65 -2.81 21.60
C TYR A 192 -2.55 -3.87 22.26
N ASP A 193 -2.04 -4.56 23.28
CA ASP A 193 -2.75 -5.64 23.97
C ASP A 193 -4.01 -5.14 24.68
N GLU A 194 -4.02 -3.90 25.17
CA GLU A 194 -5.23 -3.29 25.73
C GLU A 194 -6.21 -2.94 24.61
N ALA A 195 -5.73 -2.24 23.58
CA ALA A 195 -6.55 -1.77 22.48
C ALA A 195 -7.27 -2.88 21.71
N VAL A 196 -6.60 -4.01 21.49
CA VAL A 196 -7.17 -5.12 20.73
C VAL A 196 -8.38 -5.76 21.42
N LYS A 197 -8.52 -5.60 22.74
CA LYS A 197 -9.70 -6.09 23.48
C LYS A 197 -10.98 -5.36 23.06
N HIS A 198 -10.84 -4.11 22.64
CA HIS A 198 -11.93 -3.27 22.16
C HIS A 198 -12.32 -3.55 20.71
N LEU A 199 -11.46 -4.23 19.93
CA LEU A 199 -11.76 -4.68 18.57
C LEU A 199 -12.61 -5.97 18.56
N THR A 200 -13.70 -5.99 19.31
CA THR A 200 -14.62 -7.14 19.37
C THR A 200 -16.06 -6.68 19.18
N GLY A 201 -16.91 -7.50 18.55
CA GLY A 201 -18.33 -7.17 18.39
C GLY A 201 -18.67 -6.14 17.30
N ILE A 202 -17.70 -5.77 16.46
CA ILE A 202 -17.95 -4.91 15.29
C ILE A 202 -18.76 -5.71 14.26
N ASP A 203 -20.00 -5.30 14.05
CA ASP A 203 -20.91 -5.83 13.04
C ASP A 203 -21.14 -4.77 11.96
N LEU A 204 -20.43 -4.92 10.84
CA LEU A 204 -20.55 -4.00 9.71
C LEU A 204 -21.91 -4.07 9.01
N THR A 205 -22.74 -5.09 9.27
CA THR A 205 -24.11 -5.16 8.74
C THR A 205 -25.06 -4.19 9.43
N ALA A 206 -24.70 -3.71 10.63
CA ALA A 206 -25.43 -2.68 11.36
C ALA A 206 -25.04 -1.24 10.95
N VAL A 207 -24.06 -1.08 10.04
CA VAL A 207 -23.72 0.21 9.44
C VAL A 207 -24.75 0.49 8.34
N TYR A 208 -25.65 1.43 8.60
CA TYR A 208 -26.78 1.73 7.73
C TYR A 208 -26.83 3.22 7.37
N GLU A 209 -27.06 3.49 6.09
CA GLU A 209 -27.35 4.82 5.55
C GLU A 209 -28.86 5.06 5.61
N SER A 210 -29.32 5.92 6.53
CA SER A 210 -30.73 6.32 6.57
C SER A 210 -31.14 7.13 5.36
N ASP A 211 -30.22 7.94 4.85
CA ASP A 211 -30.44 8.89 3.76
C ASP A 211 -29.30 8.77 2.75
N ASP A 212 -29.64 8.62 1.47
CA ASP A 212 -28.67 8.63 0.38
C ASP A 212 -28.24 10.07 0.10
N ASN A 213 -27.12 10.46 0.69
CA ASN A 213 -26.47 11.76 0.46
C ASN A 213 -25.43 11.69 -0.68
N THR A 214 -25.40 10.59 -1.45
CA THR A 214 -24.42 10.37 -2.51
C THR A 214 -24.72 11.27 -3.72
N ASN A 215 -23.93 12.30 -3.92
CA ASN A 215 -24.01 13.12 -5.13
C ASN A 215 -23.11 12.56 -6.24
N MET A 216 -23.63 11.58 -6.99
CA MET A 216 -22.93 11.03 -8.16
C MET A 216 -22.66 12.04 -9.29
N GLN A 217 -23.26 13.25 -9.27
CA GLN A 217 -23.02 14.27 -10.31
C GLN A 217 -21.67 14.98 -10.18
N GLY A 218 -20.98 14.87 -9.03
CA GLY A 218 -19.67 15.50 -8.80
C GLY A 218 -18.47 14.70 -9.34
N GLU A 219 -18.63 13.40 -9.56
CA GLU A 219 -17.56 12.46 -9.96
C GLU A 219 -17.83 11.96 -11.39
N VAL A 220 -17.58 12.82 -12.39
CA VAL A 220 -17.61 12.40 -13.81
C VAL A 220 -16.37 11.54 -14.08
N ALA A 221 -16.45 10.25 -13.76
CA ALA A 221 -15.35 9.30 -13.98
C ALA A 221 -15.05 9.08 -15.47
N CYS A 222 -16.03 9.31 -16.35
CA CYS A 222 -15.92 9.40 -17.80
C CYS A 222 -17.21 10.04 -18.34
N GLY A 223 -17.16 11.31 -18.75
CA GLY A 223 -18.29 11.96 -19.41
C GLY A 223 -18.53 11.32 -20.77
N GLY A 224 -19.53 10.44 -20.85
CA GLY A 224 -19.91 9.76 -22.10
C GLY A 224 -20.18 10.79 -23.21
N GLY A 225 -19.35 10.79 -24.25
CA GLY A 225 -19.45 11.68 -25.40
C GLY A 225 -18.14 12.27 -25.90
N ALA A 226 -17.03 12.19 -25.15
CA ALA A 226 -15.73 12.79 -25.53
C ALA A 226 -14.73 11.83 -26.21
N CYS A 227 -14.99 10.51 -26.23
CA CYS A 227 -14.21 9.58 -27.03
C CYS A 227 -14.79 9.50 -28.44
N GLU A 228 -14.27 10.32 -29.35
CA GLU A 228 -14.36 10.02 -30.78
C GLU A 228 -13.58 8.73 -31.04
N ILE A 229 -14.26 7.59 -31.01
CA ILE A 229 -13.78 6.42 -31.74
C ILE A 229 -13.94 6.79 -33.21
N LYS A 230 -12.82 7.08 -33.88
CA LYS A 230 -12.72 7.02 -35.34
C LYS A 230 -12.27 5.65 -35.78
#